data_AF-D1YWT0-F1
#
_entry.id   AF-D1YWT0-F1
#
_cell.length_a   1.000
_cell.length_b   1.000
_cell.length_c   1.000
_cell.angle_alpha   90.00
_cell.angle_beta   90.00
_cell.angle_gamma   90.00
#
_symmetry.space_group_name_H-M   'P 1'
#
loop_
_entity.id
_entity.type
_entity.pdbx_description
1 polymer ?
#
loop_
_entity_poly.entity_id
_entity_poly.type
_entity_poly.pdbx_seq_one_letter_code
_entity_poly.pdbx_strand_id
1 'polypeptide(L)'
;MEPGLMQPPEKYYILTLEQYLSLIKGEKVRDCYSALQYLAMSEHFRDKKIVVRTNIAELIRERYHVSKRAFYAANRFVEFTAQTTLDVDGQS
;
A
#
# COMPACT_ATOMS: atom_id res chain seq x y z
N MET A 1 20.33 22.91 19.11
CA MET A 1 19.64 21.66 18.79
C MET A 1 18.66 21.97 17.68
N GLU A 2 19.07 21.77 16.44
CA GLU A 2 18.16 21.95 15.31
C GLU A 2 17.14 20.79 15.34
N PRO A 3 15.84 21.06 15.16
CA PRO A 3 14.86 20.00 15.01
C PRO A 3 15.22 19.26 13.73
N GLY A 4 15.72 18.03 13.87
CA GLY A 4 16.05 17.17 12.75
C GLY A 4 14.85 17.14 11.80
N LEU A 5 15.07 17.59 10.56
CA LEU A 5 14.13 17.46 9.47
C LEU A 5 13.67 16.00 9.46
N MET A 6 12.45 15.73 9.94
CA MET A 6 11.82 14.42 9.77
C MET A 6 11.72 14.23 8.26
N GLN A 7 12.67 13.49 7.70
CA GLN A 7 12.64 13.14 6.29
C GLN A 7 11.27 12.48 6.04
N PRO A 8 10.58 12.85 4.96
CA PRO A 8 9.32 12.21 4.65
C PRO A 8 9.54 10.70 4.56
N PRO A 9 8.61 9.88 5.09
CA PRO A 9 8.75 8.44 5.04
C PRO A 9 8.95 7.98 3.61
N GLU A 10 9.88 7.04 3.40
CA GLU A 10 10.16 6.48 2.08
C GLU A 10 8.87 5.86 1.51
N LYS A 11 8.52 6.18 0.26
CA LYS A 11 7.29 5.67 -0.35
C LYS A 11 7.54 4.27 -0.91
N TYR A 12 6.72 3.29 -0.52
CA TYR A 12 6.71 1.98 -1.14
C TYR A 12 5.48 1.82 -2.03
N TYR A 13 5.69 1.54 -3.30
CA TYR A 13 4.61 1.47 -4.29
C TYR A 13 4.19 0.04 -4.59
N ILE A 14 2.89 -0.21 -4.47
CA ILE A 14 2.22 -1.43 -4.93
C ILE A 14 1.62 -1.13 -6.30
N LEU A 15 2.27 -1.67 -7.33
CA LEU A 15 1.98 -1.38 -8.73
C LEU A 15 1.13 -2.46 -9.40
N THR A 16 1.15 -3.69 -8.88
CA THR A 16 0.41 -4.82 -9.43
C THR A 16 -0.29 -5.63 -8.34
N LEU A 17 -1.33 -6.38 -8.72
CA LEU A 17 -2.03 -7.31 -7.82
C LEU A 17 -1.11 -8.45 -7.39
N GLU A 18 -0.23 -8.94 -8.27
CA GLU A 18 0.70 -10.02 -7.97
C GLU A 18 1.75 -9.62 -6.94
N GLN A 19 2.25 -8.38 -7.02
CA GLN A 19 3.15 -7.81 -6.00
C GLN A 19 2.44 -7.77 -4.64
N TYR A 20 1.22 -7.24 -4.60
CA TYR A 20 0.39 -7.25 -3.39
C TYR A 20 0.22 -8.66 -2.83
N LEU A 21 -0.18 -9.63 -3.67
CA LEU A 21 -0.40 -11.01 -3.24
C LEU A 21 0.88 -11.68 -2.74
N SER A 22 2.02 -11.39 -3.36
CA SER A 22 3.32 -11.93 -2.94
C SER A 22 3.75 -11.42 -1.58
N LEU A 23 3.45 -10.16 -1.26
CA LEU A 23 3.73 -9.55 0.05
C LEU A 23 2.94 -10.20 1.19
N ILE A 24 1.77 -10.78 0.90
CA ILE A 24 0.87 -11.37 1.92
C ILE A 24 0.83 -12.91 1.88
N LYS A 25 1.56 -13.54 0.95
CA LYS A 25 1.50 -14.98 0.65
C LYS A 25 1.92 -15.87 1.84
N GLY A 26 2.80 -15.38 2.72
CA GLY A 26 3.30 -16.13 3.88
C GLY A 26 2.38 -16.10 5.11
N GLU A 27 1.48 -15.12 5.19
CA GLU A 27 0.87 -14.72 6.47
C GLU A 27 -0.54 -15.29 6.70
N LYS A 28 -1.04 -16.13 5.78
CA LYS A 28 -2.42 -16.65 5.79
C LYS A 28 -3.47 -15.55 5.98
N VAL A 29 -3.20 -14.33 5.49
CA VAL A 29 -4.13 -13.20 5.65
C VAL A 29 -5.41 -13.47 4.86
N ARG A 30 -6.54 -13.57 5.57
CA ARG A 30 -7.83 -14.00 5.01
C ARG A 30 -8.66 -12.88 4.41
N ASP A 31 -8.31 -11.62 4.68
CA ASP A 31 -9.09 -10.46 4.24
C ASP A 31 -8.20 -9.26 3.88
N CYS A 32 -8.63 -8.49 2.87
CA CYS A 32 -7.90 -7.35 2.33
C CYS A 32 -7.65 -6.21 3.34
N TYR A 33 -8.41 -6.17 4.42
CA TYR A 33 -8.28 -5.17 5.48
C TYR A 33 -7.05 -5.42 6.33
N SER A 34 -6.92 -6.66 6.79
CA SER A 34 -5.81 -7.09 7.62
C SER A 34 -4.49 -7.09 6.86
N ALA A 35 -4.52 -7.27 5.53
CA ALA A 35 -3.31 -7.37 4.71
C ALA A 35 -2.52 -6.07 4.62
N LEU A 36 -3.19 -4.96 4.28
CA LEU A 36 -2.53 -3.66 4.19
C LEU A 36 -2.14 -3.13 5.57
N GLN A 37 -2.98 -3.38 6.58
CA GLN A 37 -2.67 -3.04 7.97
C GLN A 37 -1.46 -3.83 8.48
N TYR A 38 -1.39 -5.13 8.17
CA TYR A 38 -0.24 -5.96 8.47
C TYR A 38 1.03 -5.42 7.82
N LEU A 39 0.97 -5.07 6.53
CA LEU A 39 2.13 -4.50 5.83
C LEU A 39 2.57 -3.20 6.50
N ALA A 40 1.65 -2.29 6.83
CA ALA A 40 1.98 -1.04 7.50
C ALA A 40 2.56 -1.22 8.93
N MET A 41 2.28 -2.35 9.58
CA MET A 41 2.79 -2.67 10.92
C MET A 41 4.05 -3.56 10.90
N SER A 42 4.41 -4.12 9.75
CA SER A 42 5.62 -4.92 9.57
C SER A 42 6.87 -4.05 9.69
N GLU A 43 7.91 -4.58 10.33
CA GLU A 43 9.19 -3.87 10.50
C GLU A 43 9.78 -3.39 9.18
N HIS A 44 9.51 -4.09 8.08
CA HIS A 44 10.00 -3.73 6.75
C HIS A 44 9.38 -2.44 6.18
N PHE A 45 8.18 -2.06 6.64
CA PHE A 45 7.44 -0.89 6.15
C PHE A 45 7.10 0.11 7.25
N ARG A 46 7.59 -0.09 8.47
CA ARG A 46 7.28 0.75 9.64
C ARG A 46 7.59 2.23 9.40
N ASP A 47 8.65 2.50 8.65
CA ASP A 47 9.10 3.85 8.29
C ASP A 47 8.73 4.25 6.85
N LYS A 48 7.88 3.44 6.19
CA LYS A 48 7.50 3.62 4.79
C LYS A 48 6.03 3.99 4.66
N LYS A 49 5.73 4.87 3.71
CA LYS A 49 4.35 5.13 3.30
C LYS A 49 3.98 4.17 2.17
N ILE A 50 3.02 3.28 2.42
CA ILE A 50 2.49 2.39 1.39
C ILE A 50 1.59 3.20 0.45
N VAL A 51 1.90 3.14 -0.84
CA VAL A 51 1.13 3.78 -1.91
C VAL A 51 0.57 2.71 -2.83
N VAL A 52 -0.74 2.69 -3.04
CA VAL A 52 -1.42 1.72 -3.90
C VAL A 52 -2.11 2.46 -5.04
N ARG A 53 -1.97 1.97 -6.27
CA ARG A 53 -2.72 2.53 -7.40
C ARG A 53 -4.21 2.24 -7.26
N THR A 54 -5.05 3.22 -7.59
CA THR A 54 -6.52 3.11 -7.41
C THR A 54 -7.11 1.94 -8.19
N ASN A 55 -6.63 1.64 -9.40
CA ASN A 55 -7.07 0.48 -10.17
C ASN A 55 -6.71 -0.85 -9.45
N ILE A 56 -5.52 -0.95 -8.87
CA ILE A 56 -5.10 -2.12 -8.09
C ILE A 56 -5.92 -2.23 -6.80
N ALA A 57 -6.17 -1.12 -6.13
CA ALA A 57 -7.04 -1.06 -4.95
C ALA A 57 -8.45 -1.58 -5.25
N GLU A 58 -9.02 -1.22 -6.40
CA GLU A 58 -10.32 -1.74 -6.84
C GLU A 58 -10.28 -3.24 -7.17
N LEU A 59 -9.22 -3.73 -7.82
CA LEU A 59 -9.04 -5.17 -8.08
C LEU A 59 -8.92 -5.98 -6.79
N ILE A 60 -8.19 -5.45 -5.80
CA ILE A 60 -8.09 -6.05 -4.46
C ILE A 60 -9.48 -6.05 -3.82
N ARG A 61 -10.16 -4.90 -3.77
CA ARG A 61 -11.50 -4.78 -3.16
C ARG A 61 -12.49 -5.77 -3.76
N GLU A 62 -12.53 -5.86 -5.10
CA GLU A 62 -13.43 -6.74 -5.83
C GLU A 62 -13.18 -8.22 -5.52
N ARG A 63 -11.90 -8.63 -5.45
CA ARG A 63 -11.50 -10.00 -5.09
C ARG A 63 -12.05 -10.46 -3.74
N TYR A 64 -12.21 -9.56 -2.78
CA TYR A 64 -12.75 -9.87 -1.46
C TYR A 64 -14.24 -9.51 -1.31
N HIS A 65 -14.92 -9.12 -2.39
CA HIS A 65 -16.34 -8.74 -2.41
C HIS A 65 -16.73 -7.65 -1.39
N VAL A 66 -15.82 -6.68 -1.18
CA VAL A 66 -15.97 -5.64 -0.16
C VAL A 66 -16.59 -4.37 -0.76
N SER A 67 -17.42 -3.65 0.01
CA SER A 67 -17.91 -2.32 -0.37
C SER A 67 -16.78 -1.28 -0.39
N LYS A 68 -16.83 -0.32 -1.33
CA LYS A 68 -15.83 0.77 -1.42
C LYS A 68 -15.64 1.48 -0.08
N ARG A 69 -16.74 1.86 0.57
CA ARG A 69 -16.72 2.57 1.86
C ARG A 69 -15.93 1.80 2.92
N ALA A 70 -16.21 0.51 3.07
CA ALA A 70 -15.53 -0.30 4.08
C ALA A 70 -14.04 -0.47 3.74
N PHE A 71 -13.71 -0.74 2.47
CA PHE A 71 -12.33 -0.88 1.99
C PHE A 71 -11.46 0.36 2.27
N TYR A 72 -11.90 1.54 1.85
CA TYR A 72 -11.10 2.76 2.03
C TYR A 72 -11.05 3.22 3.49
N ALA A 73 -12.12 3.01 4.27
CA ALA A 73 -12.14 3.36 5.70
C ALA A 73 -11.13 2.53 6.51
N ALA A 74 -11.02 1.23 6.21
CA ALA A 74 -10.07 0.34 6.87
C ALA A 74 -8.61 0.60 6.48
N ASN A 75 -8.38 1.15 5.28
CA ASN A 75 -7.04 1.39 4.72
C ASN A 75 -6.62 2.86 4.77
N ARG A 76 -7.04 3.60 5.80
CA ARG A 76 -6.79 5.06 5.94
C ARG A 76 -5.32 5.48 6.03
N PHE A 77 -4.42 4.54 6.33
CA PHE A 77 -2.97 4.77 6.44
C PHE A 77 -2.24 4.51 5.10
N VAL A 78 -2.96 4.03 4.08
CA VAL A 78 -2.45 3.82 2.73
C VAL A 78 -2.78 5.03 1.87
N GLU A 79 -1.82 5.48 1.07
CA GLU A 79 -2.05 6.49 0.05
C GLU A 79 -2.59 5.81 -1.22
N PHE A 80 -3.78 6.22 -1.66
CA PHE A 80 -4.33 5.78 -2.93
C PHE A 80 -4.08 6.85 -3.99
N THR A 81 -3.39 6.50 -5.07
CA THR A 81 -3.09 7.44 -6.16
C THR A 81 -3.73 7.00 -7.47
N ALA A 82 -4.19 7.99 -8.24
CA ALA A 82 -4.67 7.81 -9.60
C ALA A 82 -3.51 7.81 -10.62
N GLN A 83 -2.29 8.19 -10.22
CA GLN A 83 -1.14 8.28 -11.13
C GLN A 83 -0.80 6.90 -11.72
N THR A 84 -0.99 6.80 -13.02
CA THR A 84 -0.44 5.75 -13.91
C THR A 84 1.07 5.91 -14.07
N THR A 85 1.60 7.11 -13.88
CA THR A 85 3.02 7.47 -13.99
C THR A 85 3.67 7.50 -12.60
N LEU A 86 4.23 6.35 -12.21
CA LEU A 86 5.62 6.42 -11.83
C LEU A 86 6.34 6.45 -13.17
N ASP A 87 6.73 7.64 -13.61
CA ASP A 87 7.82 7.74 -14.56
C ASP A 87 8.96 6.93 -13.97
N VAL A 88 9.27 5.81 -14.62
CA VAL A 88 10.50 5.08 -14.41
C VAL A 88 11.62 5.88 -15.09
N ASP A 89 11.66 7.19 -14.85
CA ASP A 89 12.71 8.08 -15.32
C ASP A 89 13.65 8.29 -14.13
N GLY A 90 14.62 7.40 -14.07
CA GLY A 90 15.52 7.30 -12.93
C GLY A 90 16.56 6.19 -13.06
N GLN A 91 16.96 5.85 -14.28
CA GLN A 91 18.29 5.30 -14.51
C GLN A 91 18.94 6.09 -15.63
N SER A 92 19.86 6.97 -15.20
CA SER A 92 20.93 7.55 -16.01
C SER A 92 21.80 6.48 -16.65
#